data_AF-A0A2D9N2N0-F1
#
_entry.id   AF-A0A2D9N2N0-F1
#
_cell.length_a   1.000
_cell.length_b   1.000
_cell.length_c   1.000
_cell.angle_alpha   90.00
_cell.angle_beta   90.00
_cell.angle_gamma   90.00
#
_symmetry.space_group_name_H-M   'P 1'
#
loop_
_entity.id
_entity.type
_entity.pdbx_description
1 polymer ?
#
loop_
_entity_poly.entity_id
_entity_poly.type
_entity_poly.pdbx_seq_one_letter_code
_entity_poly.pdbx_strand_id
1 'polypeptide(L)'
;MSKHEDEVCKKIQQRAGVGKKKYGTTMERTDLSVHEWLVHLQEELMDAAVYVERLMEEFKDIELTMKYGRDFAQMMRDLNG
;
A
#
# COMPACT_ATOMS: atom_id res chain seq x y z
N MET A 1 3.28 19.23 14.52
CA MET A 1 3.46 17.96 13.80
C MET A 1 4.93 17.61 13.79
N SER A 2 5.31 16.33 13.82
CA SER A 2 6.71 15.95 13.66
C SER A 2 7.06 15.92 12.16
N LYS A 3 8.35 15.74 11.88
CA LYS A 3 8.86 15.55 10.53
C LYS A 3 8.14 14.42 9.78
N HIS A 4 7.71 13.37 10.48
CA HIS A 4 7.05 12.23 9.84
C HIS A 4 5.65 12.58 9.32
N GLU A 5 4.84 13.27 10.12
CA GLU A 5 3.50 13.71 9.69
C GLU A 5 3.61 14.75 8.57
N ASP A 6 4.58 15.67 8.64
CA ASP A 6 4.80 16.68 7.59
C ASP A 6 5.11 16.02 6.23
N GLU A 7 5.95 14.98 6.21
CA GLU A 7 6.27 14.25 4.99
C GLU A 7 5.06 13.49 4.43
N VAL A 8 4.22 12.92 5.29
CA VAL A 8 2.96 12.29 4.85
C VAL A 8 2.01 13.33 4.26
N CYS A 9 1.86 14.49 4.88
CA CYS A 9 1.04 15.58 4.34
C CYS A 9 1.51 16.04 2.95
N LYS A 10 2.84 16.16 2.74
CA LYS A 10 3.40 16.50 1.42
C LYS A 10 3.03 15.45 0.36
N LYS A 11 3.14 14.15 0.70
CA LYS A 11 2.76 13.07 -0.21
C LYS A 11 1.28 13.12 -0.58
N ILE A 12 0.41 13.40 0.40
CA ILE A 12 -1.04 13.56 0.15
C ILE A 12 -1.28 14.73 -0.82
N GLN A 13 -0.64 15.88 -0.60
CA GLN A 13 -0.78 17.04 -1.49
C GLN A 13 -0.27 16.75 -2.91
N GLN A 14 0.86 16.07 -3.05
CA GLN A 14 1.40 15.65 -4.35
C GLN A 14 0.42 14.72 -5.09
N ARG A 15 -0.13 13.71 -4.40
CA ARG A 15 -1.13 12.80 -4.97
C ARG A 15 -2.40 13.55 -5.39
N ALA A 16 -2.87 14.49 -4.57
CA ALA A 16 -4.01 15.34 -4.92
C ALA A 16 -3.73 16.17 -6.20
N GLY A 17 -2.51 16.70 -6.36
CA GLY A 17 -2.09 17.41 -7.57
C GLY A 17 -2.11 16.53 -8.82
N VAL A 18 -1.62 15.29 -8.73
CA VAL A 18 -1.68 14.31 -9.82
C VAL A 18 -3.13 13.95 -10.17
N GLY A 19 -3.96 13.70 -9.17
CA GLY A 19 -5.39 13.42 -9.34
C GLY A 19 -6.12 14.58 -10.04
N LYS A 20 -5.88 15.82 -9.60
CA LYS A 20 -6.44 17.02 -10.23
C LYS A 20 -6.01 17.16 -11.70
N LYS A 21 -4.74 16.86 -12.01
CA LYS A 21 -4.24 16.87 -13.39
C LYS A 21 -4.88 15.77 -14.25
N LYS A 22 -5.11 14.58 -13.69
CA LYS A 22 -5.67 13.42 -14.40
C LYS A 22 -7.17 13.55 -14.66
N TYR A 23 -7.93 13.99 -13.66
CA TYR A 23 -9.40 13.99 -13.70
C TYR A 23 -10.01 15.39 -13.86
N GLY A 24 -9.20 16.45 -13.84
CA GLY A 24 -9.66 17.84 -13.95
C GLY A 24 -10.41 18.35 -12.71
N THR A 25 -10.58 17.52 -11.68
CA THR A 25 -11.37 17.82 -10.48
C THR A 25 -10.66 17.37 -9.20
N THR A 26 -11.11 17.90 -8.06
CA THR A 26 -10.62 17.55 -6.71
C THR A 26 -11.56 16.52 -6.05
N MET A 27 -11.32 16.18 -4.78
CA MET A 27 -12.27 15.41 -3.97
C MET A 27 -13.57 16.19 -3.65
N GLU A 28 -13.66 17.47 -4.01
CA GLU A 28 -14.87 18.29 -3.90
C GLU A 28 -15.84 18.08 -5.08
N ARG A 29 -15.52 17.14 -5.97
CA ARG A 29 -16.37 16.76 -7.10
C ARG A 29 -17.76 16.29 -6.63
N THR A 30 -18.80 16.65 -7.37
CA THR A 30 -20.20 16.36 -7.05
C THR A 30 -20.87 15.40 -8.04
N ASP A 31 -20.09 14.86 -8.97
CA ASP A 31 -20.55 14.01 -10.07
C ASP A 31 -20.54 12.51 -9.75
N LEU A 32 -20.05 12.12 -8.57
CA LEU A 32 -20.07 10.73 -8.07
C LEU A 32 -21.16 10.54 -7.01
N SER A 33 -21.88 9.43 -7.09
CA SER A 33 -22.78 8.96 -6.05
C SER A 33 -22.01 8.38 -4.86
N VAL A 34 -22.67 8.29 -3.70
CA VAL A 34 -22.10 7.66 -2.50
C VAL A 34 -21.66 6.21 -2.77
N HIS A 35 -22.42 5.47 -3.58
CA HIS A 35 -22.07 4.10 -3.92
C HIS A 35 -20.77 4.02 -4.75
N GLU A 36 -20.59 4.90 -5.74
CA GLU A 36 -19.35 4.96 -6.53
C GLU A 36 -18.14 5.33 -5.67
N TRP A 37 -18.31 6.26 -4.72
CA TRP A 37 -17.27 6.56 -3.73
C TRP A 37 -16.88 5.33 -2.89
N LEU A 38 -17.85 4.54 -2.45
CA LEU A 38 -17.59 3.31 -1.68
C LEU A 38 -16.91 2.24 -2.52
N VAL A 39 -17.26 2.10 -3.79
CA VAL A 39 -16.60 1.17 -4.72
C VAL A 39 -15.14 1.57 -4.91
N HIS A 40 -14.86 2.85 -5.19
CA HIS A 40 -13.47 3.32 -5.32
C HIS A 40 -12.66 3.14 -4.03
N LEU A 41 -13.27 3.39 -2.87
CA LEU A 41 -12.63 3.13 -1.59
C LEU A 41 -12.32 1.62 -1.42
N GLN A 42 -13.26 0.75 -1.77
CA GLN A 42 -13.07 -0.70 -1.68
C GLN A 42 -11.92 -1.17 -2.58
N GLU A 43 -11.84 -0.66 -3.82
CA GLU A 43 -10.75 -0.95 -4.76
C GLU A 43 -9.38 -0.54 -4.17
N GLU A 44 -9.25 0.68 -3.67
CA GLU A 44 -7.99 1.17 -3.07
C GLU A 44 -7.62 0.40 -1.80
N LEU A 45 -8.60 -0.07 -1.02
CA LEU A 45 -8.36 -0.91 0.16
C LEU A 45 -7.92 -2.34 -0.21
N MET A 46 -8.43 -2.89 -1.32
CA MET A 46 -7.94 -4.18 -1.84
C MET A 46 -6.48 -4.07 -2.30
N ASP A 47 -6.12 -2.99 -3.00
CA ASP A 47 -4.73 -2.73 -3.38
C ASP A 47 -3.82 -2.63 -2.14
N ALA A 48 -4.28 -1.92 -1.10
CA ALA A 48 -3.56 -1.86 0.18
C ALA A 48 -3.41 -3.23 0.85
N ALA A 49 -4.44 -4.09 0.81
CA ALA A 49 -4.38 -5.44 1.36
C ALA A 49 -3.36 -6.33 0.62
N VAL A 50 -3.26 -6.20 -0.71
CA VAL A 50 -2.23 -6.90 -1.51
C VAL A 50 -0.82 -6.49 -1.08
N TYR A 51 -0.58 -5.19 -0.85
CA TYR A 51 0.72 -4.74 -0.32
C TYR A 51 1.02 -5.32 1.06
N VAL A 52 0.03 -5.41 1.95
CA VAL A 52 0.20 -6.02 3.27
C VAL A 52 0.58 -7.50 3.14
N GLU A 53 -0.16 -8.28 2.34
CA GLU A 53 0.13 -9.71 2.15
C GLU A 53 1.56 -9.91 1.64
N ARG A 54 1.95 -9.15 0.61
CA ARG A 54 3.30 -9.21 0.05
C ARG A 54 4.39 -8.89 1.08
N LEU A 55 4.19 -7.86 1.91
CA LEU A 55 5.14 -7.49 2.95
C LEU A 55 5.18 -8.51 4.09
N MET A 56 4.06 -9.15 4.41
CA MET A 56 4.01 -10.24 5.39
C MET A 56 4.81 -11.45 4.94
N GLU A 57 4.78 -11.80 3.65
CA GLU A 57 5.65 -12.85 3.09
C GLU A 57 7.13 -12.49 3.25
N GLU A 58 7.52 -11.27 2.86
CA GLU A 58 8.90 -10.80 3.00
C GLU A 58 9.35 -10.77 4.46
N PHE A 59 8.45 -10.42 5.37
CA PHE A 59 8.74 -10.41 6.80
C PHE A 59 8.98 -11.82 7.36
N LYS A 60 8.17 -12.81 6.97
CA LYS A 60 8.38 -14.22 7.35
C LYS A 60 9.75 -14.73 6.91
N ASP A 61 10.19 -14.35 5.70
CA ASP A 61 11.51 -14.71 5.18
C ASP A 61 12.65 -14.11 6.01
N ILE A 62 12.49 -12.85 6.42
CA ILE A 62 13.45 -12.17 7.31
C ILE A 62 13.49 -12.89 8.66
N GLU A 63 12.33 -13.21 9.26
CA GLU A 63 12.26 -13.94 10.52
C GLU A 63 12.92 -15.33 10.45
N LEU A 64 12.66 -16.10 9.40
CA LEU A 64 13.30 -17.40 9.16
C LEU A 64 14.81 -17.27 9.04
N THR A 65 15.27 -16.28 8.27
CA THR A 65 16.69 -16.01 8.08
C THR A 65 17.37 -15.63 9.40
N MET A 66 16.73 -14.79 10.22
CA MET A 66 17.24 -14.39 11.53
C MET A 66 17.30 -15.55 12.51
N LYS A 67 16.32 -16.46 12.46
CA LYS A 67 16.20 -17.56 13.43
C LYS A 67 17.05 -18.78 13.09
N TYR A 68 17.18 -19.12 11.81
CA TYR A 68 17.77 -20.39 11.37
C TYR A 68 18.94 -20.22 10.39
N GLY A 69 19.27 -18.99 10.00
CA GLY A 69 20.32 -18.70 9.02
C GLY A 69 19.82 -18.76 7.57
N ARG A 70 20.63 -18.21 6.65
CA ARG A 70 20.27 -18.03 5.24
C ARG A 70 20.05 -19.34 4.50
N ASP A 71 20.88 -20.34 4.76
CA ASP A 71 20.84 -21.62 4.04
C ASP A 71 19.54 -22.37 4.32
N PHE A 72 19.09 -22.38 5.58
CA PHE A 72 17.82 -22.98 5.98
C PHE A 72 16.62 -22.21 5.40
N ALA A 73 16.66 -20.88 5.45
CA ALA A 73 15.61 -20.05 4.86
C ALA A 73 15.49 -20.26 3.33
N GLN A 74 16.63 -20.43 2.63
CA GLN A 74 16.62 -20.73 1.20
C GLN A 74 16.00 -22.10 0.91
N MET A 75 16.37 -23.14 1.68
CA MET A 75 15.76 -24.47 1.54
C MET A 75 14.23 -24.43 1.71
N MET A 76 13.73 -23.63 2.66
CA MET A 76 12.28 -23.49 2.88
C MET A 76 11.56 -22.77 1.74
N ARG A 77 12.22 -21.81 1.07
CA ARG A 77 11.68 -21.17 -0.14
C ARG A 77 11.57 -22.17 -1.28
N ASP A 78 12.63 -22.93 -1.51
CA ASP A 78 12.70 -23.90 -2.61
C ASP A 78 11.67 -25.04 -2.46
N LEU A 79 11.19 -25.31 -1.24
CA LEU A 79 10.12 -26.29 -0.96
C LEU A 79 8.70 -25.76 -1.15
N ASN A 80 8.51 -24.43 -1.10
CA ASN A 80 7.20 -23.77 -1.16
C ASN A 80 6.91 -23.08 -2.50
N GLY A 81 7.88 -23.06 -3.43
CA GLY A 81 7.75 -22.56 -4.80
C GLY A 81 7.43 -23.66 -5.80
#